data_AF-A0ABD5QL89-F1
#
_entry.id   AF-A0ABD5QL89-F1
#
_cell.length_a   1.000
_cell.length_b   1.000
_cell.length_c   1.000
_cell.angle_alpha   90.00
_cell.angle_beta   90.00
_cell.angle_gamma   90.00
#
_symmetry.space_group_name_H-M   'P 1'
#
loop_
_entity.id
_entity.type
_entity.pdbx_description
1 polymer ?
#
loop_
_entity_poly.entity_id
_entity_poly.type
_entity_poly.pdbx_seq_one_letter_code
_entity_poly.pdbx_strand_id
1 'polypeptide(L)'
;MIGDHAFCPTSGASLSEESHYDERGVPQRAPATDDPVPLTTGGTRSSRRALLRYFRRCHRRHADPDGKLYGRASLALARLKRTANAREGRDEIVWYALGERLARHGFEVAWMHAHAEPRCPDCGGRLAFERGPSGLVARCGLSCAHGGDRLDEIRGLVASLHERAFPDEPTPPTDDLHVL
;
A
#
# COMPACT_ATOMS: atom_id res chain seq x y z
N MET A 1 4.48 2.84 -0.78
CA MET A 1 3.94 3.14 -2.13
C MET A 1 5.09 3.65 -3.00
N ILE A 2 5.03 3.47 -4.32
CA ILE A 2 6.13 3.83 -5.23
C ILE A 2 5.58 4.27 -6.60
N GLY A 3 6.42 4.89 -7.44
CA GLY A 3 6.03 5.34 -8.78
C GLY A 3 5.00 6.46 -8.72
N ASP A 4 3.91 6.31 -9.45
CA ASP A 4 2.79 7.28 -9.55
C ASP A 4 2.04 7.45 -8.22
N HIS A 5 2.18 6.46 -7.32
CA HIS A 5 1.59 6.49 -5.99
C HIS A 5 2.57 6.94 -4.91
N ALA A 6 3.79 7.33 -5.27
CA ALA A 6 4.78 7.76 -4.30
C ALA A 6 4.35 9.05 -3.58
N PHE A 7 4.67 9.11 -2.29
CA PHE A 7 4.44 10.26 -1.43
C PHE A 7 5.55 10.34 -0.39
N CYS A 8 5.71 11.49 0.25
CA CYS A 8 6.70 11.66 1.31
C CYS A 8 6.38 10.72 2.50
N PRO A 9 7.25 9.76 2.84
CA PRO A 9 6.95 8.74 3.84
C PRO A 9 6.75 9.29 5.26
N THR A 10 7.24 10.50 5.53
CA THR A 10 7.10 11.18 6.83
C THR A 10 5.81 12.00 6.90
N SER A 11 5.56 12.86 5.90
CA SER A 11 4.49 13.86 5.93
C SER A 11 3.21 13.47 5.18
N GLY A 12 3.29 12.49 4.27
CA GLY A 12 2.22 12.10 3.37
C GLY A 12 2.00 13.04 2.19
N ALA A 13 2.84 14.07 2.02
CA ALA A 13 2.72 15.03 0.93
C ALA A 13 2.96 14.38 -0.43
N SER A 14 2.34 14.93 -1.49
CA SER A 14 2.68 14.55 -2.87
C SER A 14 4.13 14.91 -3.15
N LEU A 15 4.75 14.20 -4.09
CA LEU A 15 6.08 14.57 -4.57
C LEU A 15 5.94 15.46 -5.81
N SER A 16 6.88 16.37 -6.02
CA SER A 16 6.99 17.20 -7.21
C SER A 16 7.10 16.35 -8.48
N GLU A 17 6.75 16.93 -9.63
CA GLU A 17 7.04 16.31 -10.92
C GLU A 17 8.53 16.41 -11.26
N GLU A 18 9.17 17.52 -10.86
CA GLU A 18 10.59 17.74 -11.03
C GLU A 18 11.41 16.74 -10.18
N SER A 19 12.41 16.14 -10.83
CA SER A 19 13.32 15.16 -10.25
C SER A 19 14.74 15.72 -10.21
N HIS A 20 15.39 15.56 -9.06
CA HIS A 20 16.79 15.89 -8.83
C HIS A 20 17.57 14.60 -8.64
N TYR A 21 18.70 14.45 -9.31
CA TYR A 21 19.50 13.23 -9.22
C TYR A 21 20.60 13.41 -8.17
N ASP A 22 20.75 12.44 -7.27
CA ASP A 22 21.87 12.42 -6.34
C ASP A 22 23.19 12.01 -7.03
N GLU A 23 24.29 12.00 -6.27
CA GLU A 23 25.63 11.64 -6.77
C GLU A 23 25.70 10.21 -7.36
N ARG A 24 24.71 9.35 -7.08
CA ARG A 24 24.61 7.98 -7.60
C ARG A 24 23.64 7.87 -8.78
N GLY A 25 23.08 8.98 -9.24
CA GLY A 25 22.09 9.03 -10.32
C GLY A 25 20.70 8.55 -9.90
N VAL A 26 20.37 8.54 -8.60
CA VAL A 26 19.04 8.15 -8.12
C VAL A 26 18.11 9.37 -8.17
N PRO A 27 16.95 9.30 -8.84
CA PRO A 27 16.01 10.41 -8.90
C PRO A 27 15.29 10.62 -7.56
N GLN A 28 15.42 11.81 -6.99
CA GLN A 28 14.77 12.27 -5.78
C GLN A 28 13.81 13.42 -6.11
N ARG A 29 12.71 13.53 -5.36
CA ARG A 29 11.68 14.55 -5.59
C ARG A 29 11.39 15.33 -4.32
N ALA A 30 11.03 16.60 -4.47
CA ALA A 30 10.68 17.46 -3.36
C ALA A 30 9.25 17.15 -2.88
N PRO A 31 9.00 17.00 -1.57
CA PRO A 31 7.65 16.99 -1.04
C PRO A 31 6.95 18.34 -1.31
N ALA A 32 5.72 18.30 -1.80
CA ALA A 32 4.87 19.47 -1.97
C ALA A 32 4.33 19.92 -0.59
N THR A 33 5.22 20.53 0.21
CA THR A 33 4.95 21.11 1.53
C THR A 33 5.59 22.49 1.63
N ASP A 34 4.97 23.37 2.42
CA ASP A 34 5.55 24.69 2.73
C ASP A 34 6.79 24.57 3.64
N ASP A 35 6.90 23.45 4.36
CA ASP A 35 8.07 23.15 5.19
C ASP A 35 9.24 22.63 4.34
N PRO A 36 10.50 23.03 4.64
CA PRO A 36 11.68 22.47 4.01
C PRO A 36 11.89 21.01 4.46
N VAL A 37 11.41 20.07 3.66
CA VAL A 37 11.57 18.63 3.87
C VAL A 37 12.62 18.10 2.88
N PRO A 38 13.54 17.20 3.30
CA PRO A 38 14.53 16.63 2.40
C PRO A 38 13.92 15.98 1.16
N LEU A 39 14.65 16.05 0.05
CA LEU A 39 14.33 15.31 -1.17
C LEU A 39 14.20 13.81 -0.86
N THR A 40 13.25 13.15 -1.50
CA THR A 40 12.96 11.74 -1.24
C THR A 40 12.53 11.03 -2.51
N THR A 41 12.88 9.75 -2.63
CA THR A 41 12.33 8.87 -3.67
C THR A 41 10.90 8.41 -3.35
N GLY A 42 10.36 8.86 -2.20
CA GLY A 42 9.22 8.27 -1.51
C GLY A 42 9.70 7.23 -0.50
N GLY A 43 8.77 6.38 -0.07
CA GLY A 43 9.11 5.25 0.79
C GLY A 43 8.16 4.09 0.56
N THR A 44 8.70 2.88 0.58
CA THR A 44 7.86 1.66 0.61
C THR A 44 7.25 1.46 2.00
N ARG A 45 7.77 2.12 3.02
CA ARG A 45 7.22 2.16 4.37
C ARG A 45 7.09 3.61 4.81
N SER A 46 5.89 4.00 5.19
CA SER A 46 5.57 5.34 5.66
C SER A 46 5.03 5.33 7.09
N SER A 47 5.07 6.51 7.70
CA SER A 47 4.43 6.73 9.00
C SER A 47 2.91 6.56 8.88
N ARG A 48 2.26 6.17 9.98
CA ARG A 48 0.78 6.10 10.05
C ARG A 48 0.12 7.40 9.59
N ARG A 49 0.67 8.54 10.01
CA ARG A 49 0.15 9.87 9.66
C ARG A 49 0.27 10.13 8.16
N ALA A 50 1.39 9.74 7.55
CA ALA A 50 1.61 9.90 6.12
C ALA A 50 0.63 9.06 5.30
N LEU A 51 0.46 7.77 5.64
CA LEU A 51 -0.47 6.89 4.94
C LEU A 51 -1.94 7.31 5.12
N LEU A 52 -2.33 7.83 6.28
CA LEU A 52 -3.67 8.39 6.49
C LEU A 52 -3.90 9.67 5.68
N ARG A 53 -2.88 10.54 5.54
CA ARG A 53 -2.97 11.73 4.69
C ARG A 53 -3.10 11.34 3.22
N TYR A 54 -2.33 10.33 2.79
CA TYR A 54 -2.43 9.74 1.46
C TYR A 54 -3.84 9.20 1.21
N PHE A 55 -4.37 8.39 2.13
CA PHE A 55 -5.74 7.85 2.10
C PHE A 55 -6.79 8.94 1.87
N ARG A 56 -6.78 10.00 2.70
CA ARG A 56 -7.73 11.12 2.57
C ARG A 56 -7.60 11.84 1.24
N ARG A 57 -6.37 11.99 0.73
CA ARG A 57 -6.13 12.62 -0.58
C ARG A 57 -6.71 11.79 -1.72
N CYS A 58 -6.50 10.47 -1.69
CA CYS A 58 -7.07 9.56 -2.67
C CYS A 58 -8.59 9.58 -2.62
N HIS A 59 -9.19 9.43 -1.42
CA HIS A 59 -10.65 9.43 -1.26
C HIS A 59 -11.31 10.69 -1.85
N ARG A 60 -10.75 11.88 -1.61
CA ARG A 60 -11.28 13.16 -2.14
C ARG A 60 -11.27 13.26 -3.68
N ARG A 61 -10.61 12.36 -4.40
CA ARG A 61 -10.68 12.28 -5.86
C ARG A 61 -11.89 11.47 -6.35
N HIS A 62 -12.55 10.73 -5.45
CA HIS A 62 -13.63 9.80 -5.77
C HIS A 62 -14.94 10.17 -5.09
N ALA A 63 -14.90 10.81 -3.92
CA ALA A 63 -16.08 11.19 -3.15
C ALA A 63 -15.82 12.37 -2.21
N ASP A 64 -16.91 12.94 -1.69
CA ASP A 64 -16.87 13.99 -0.67
C ASP A 64 -16.26 13.50 0.65
N PRO A 65 -15.69 14.40 1.49
CA PRO A 65 -15.12 14.00 2.76
C PRO A 65 -16.09 13.26 3.69
N ASP A 66 -15.71 12.05 4.11
CA ASP A 66 -16.48 11.23 5.05
C ASP A 66 -15.72 11.08 6.39
N GLY A 67 -16.24 11.74 7.43
CA GLY A 67 -15.67 11.69 8.78
C GLY A 67 -15.71 10.31 9.42
N LYS A 68 -16.76 9.52 9.16
CA LYS A 68 -16.92 8.15 9.70
C LYS A 68 -15.90 7.22 9.07
N LEU A 69 -15.75 7.28 7.75
CA LEU A 69 -14.71 6.56 7.01
C LEU A 69 -13.31 6.94 7.52
N TYR A 70 -13.02 8.23 7.65
CA TYR A 70 -11.70 8.71 8.10
C TYR A 70 -11.37 8.30 9.53
N GLY A 71 -12.37 8.30 10.42
CA GLY A 71 -12.23 7.79 11.78
C GLY A 71 -11.91 6.31 11.80
N ARG A 72 -12.68 5.50 11.05
CA ARG A 72 -12.46 4.04 10.95
C ARG A 72 -11.10 3.71 10.36
N ALA A 73 -10.71 4.40 9.27
CA ALA A 73 -9.43 4.22 8.62
C ALA A 73 -8.26 4.56 9.55
N SER A 74 -8.36 5.65 10.32
CA SER A 74 -7.32 6.05 11.28
C SER A 74 -7.09 5.00 12.37
N LEU A 75 -8.16 4.42 12.92
CA LEU A 75 -8.09 3.37 13.94
C LEU A 75 -7.51 2.06 13.36
N ALA A 76 -8.01 1.65 12.19
CA ALA A 76 -7.52 0.45 11.51
C ALA A 76 -6.03 0.56 11.16
N LEU A 77 -5.60 1.70 10.58
CA LEU A 77 -4.20 1.97 10.27
C LEU A 77 -3.31 1.94 11.52
N ALA A 78 -3.79 2.45 12.65
CA ALA A 78 -3.02 2.40 13.90
C ALA A 78 -2.76 0.97 14.36
N ARG A 79 -3.74 0.07 14.22
CA ARG A 79 -3.61 -1.34 14.59
C ARG A 79 -2.74 -2.10 13.59
N LEU A 80 -3.03 -1.98 12.29
CA LEU A 80 -2.27 -2.62 11.20
C LEU A 80 -0.78 -2.25 11.25
N LYS A 81 -0.44 -0.97 11.33
CA LYS A 81 0.97 -0.52 11.36
C LYS A 81 1.72 -0.96 12.62
N ARG A 82 1.03 -1.16 13.74
CA ARG A 82 1.64 -1.65 14.99
C ARG A 82 1.90 -3.15 14.95
N THR A 83 1.01 -3.90 14.31
CA THR A 83 1.09 -5.37 14.22
C THR A 83 2.02 -5.86 13.11
N ALA A 84 2.17 -5.07 12.04
CA ALA A 84 2.96 -5.44 10.87
C ALA A 84 4.43 -5.71 11.20
N ASN A 85 4.95 -6.83 10.71
CA ASN A 85 6.37 -7.15 10.71
C ASN A 85 7.09 -6.45 9.53
N ALA A 86 8.35 -6.79 9.29
CA ALA A 86 9.13 -6.19 8.21
C ALA A 86 8.47 -6.33 6.82
N ARG A 87 7.97 -7.52 6.46
CA ARG A 87 7.39 -7.76 5.13
C ARG A 87 6.03 -7.06 4.99
N GLU A 88 5.19 -7.18 6.01
CA GLU A 88 3.84 -6.60 6.01
C GLU A 88 3.84 -5.08 6.22
N GLY A 89 4.92 -4.51 6.77
CA GLY A 89 5.02 -3.09 7.07
C GLY A 89 5.09 -2.18 5.84
N ARG A 90 5.22 -2.78 4.65
CA ARG A 90 5.17 -2.06 3.37
C ARG A 90 3.78 -1.46 3.16
N ASP A 91 3.75 -0.23 2.68
CA ASP A 91 2.52 0.56 2.61
C ASP A 91 1.48 -0.08 1.71
N GLU A 92 1.87 -0.74 0.61
CA GLU A 92 0.93 -1.42 -0.27
C GLU A 92 0.24 -2.59 0.43
N ILE A 93 0.96 -3.38 1.24
CA ILE A 93 0.36 -4.47 2.03
C ILE A 93 -0.60 -3.92 3.08
N VAL A 94 -0.17 -2.89 3.83
CA VAL A 94 -1.03 -2.20 4.79
C VAL A 94 -2.25 -1.56 4.11
N TRP A 95 -2.10 -1.08 2.88
CA TRP A 95 -3.16 -0.46 2.10
C TRP A 95 -4.22 -1.49 1.68
N TYR A 96 -3.82 -2.65 1.16
CA TYR A 96 -4.76 -3.74 0.85
C TYR A 96 -5.47 -4.25 2.10
N ALA A 97 -4.74 -4.45 3.21
CA ALA A 97 -5.33 -4.84 4.49
C ALA A 97 -6.32 -3.79 5.04
N LEU A 98 -6.04 -2.50 4.81
CA LEU A 98 -6.96 -1.42 5.16
C LEU A 98 -8.22 -1.44 4.28
N GLY A 99 -8.08 -1.63 2.97
CA GLY A 99 -9.20 -1.71 2.04
C GLY A 99 -10.15 -2.83 2.42
N GLU A 100 -9.62 -4.04 2.60
CA GLU A 100 -10.40 -5.20 3.06
C GLU A 100 -11.12 -4.89 4.38
N ARG A 101 -10.39 -4.31 5.33
CA ARG A 101 -10.96 -3.93 6.62
C ARG A 101 -12.15 -2.98 6.45
N LEU A 102 -12.04 -1.97 5.60
CA LEU A 102 -13.10 -0.98 5.44
C LEU A 102 -14.29 -1.56 4.66
N ALA A 103 -14.04 -2.38 3.63
CA ALA A 103 -15.10 -3.08 2.88
C ALA A 103 -15.97 -3.94 3.80
N ARG A 104 -15.35 -4.71 4.71
CA ARG A 104 -16.08 -5.52 5.71
C ARG A 104 -16.90 -4.69 6.71
N HIS A 105 -16.57 -3.42 6.89
CA HIS A 105 -17.35 -2.47 7.69
C HIS A 105 -18.39 -1.70 6.86
N GLY A 106 -18.65 -2.15 5.62
CA GLY A 106 -19.70 -1.61 4.74
C GLY A 106 -19.33 -0.31 4.05
N PHE A 107 -18.04 0.02 3.93
CA PHE A 107 -17.60 1.21 3.20
C PHE A 107 -17.29 0.88 1.74
N GLU A 108 -17.75 1.74 0.83
CA GLU A 108 -17.40 1.68 -0.59
C GLU A 108 -15.95 2.12 -0.81
N VAL A 109 -15.04 1.15 -0.94
CA VAL A 109 -13.59 1.38 -1.02
C VAL A 109 -12.92 0.78 -2.25
N ALA A 110 -13.70 0.36 -3.26
CA ALA A 110 -13.17 -0.17 -4.52
C ALA A 110 -12.17 0.79 -5.20
N TRP A 111 -12.33 2.11 -5.02
CA TRP A 111 -11.39 3.11 -5.52
C TRP A 111 -9.96 2.95 -4.98
N MET A 112 -9.77 2.28 -3.84
CA MET A 112 -8.45 2.09 -3.23
C MET A 112 -7.50 1.27 -4.12
N HIS A 113 -8.01 0.31 -4.91
CA HIS A 113 -7.17 -0.53 -5.78
C HIS A 113 -6.42 0.30 -6.83
N ALA A 114 -7.01 1.41 -7.30
CA ALA A 114 -6.39 2.33 -8.26
C ALA A 114 -5.23 3.17 -7.67
N HIS A 115 -4.96 3.09 -6.36
CA HIS A 115 -3.91 3.87 -5.70
C HIS A 115 -2.79 3.01 -5.10
N ALA A 116 -2.75 1.71 -5.41
CA ALA A 116 -1.67 0.82 -5.00
C ALA A 116 -1.33 -0.14 -6.14
N GLU A 117 -0.06 -0.24 -6.50
CA GLU A 117 0.42 -1.27 -7.42
C GLU A 117 1.05 -2.41 -6.62
N PRO A 118 0.66 -3.68 -6.86
CA PRO A 118 1.32 -4.82 -6.24
C PRO A 118 2.81 -4.87 -6.57
N ARG A 119 3.62 -5.18 -5.56
CA ARG A 119 5.07 -5.32 -5.69
C ARG A 119 5.51 -6.65 -5.12
N CYS A 120 6.61 -7.19 -5.64
CA CYS A 120 7.23 -8.37 -5.06
C CYS A 120 7.47 -8.15 -3.56
N PRO A 121 6.95 -9.02 -2.66
CA PRO A 121 7.13 -8.87 -1.22
C PRO A 121 8.58 -8.96 -0.75
N ASP A 122 9.44 -9.64 -1.52
CA ASP A 122 10.83 -9.93 -1.15
C ASP A 122 11.77 -8.80 -1.55
N CYS A 123 11.78 -8.42 -2.83
CA CYS A 123 12.71 -7.42 -3.37
C CYS A 123 12.05 -6.10 -3.78
N GLY A 124 10.72 -5.99 -3.70
CA GLY A 124 10.01 -4.78 -4.08
C GLY A 124 9.94 -4.47 -5.57
N GLY A 125 10.45 -5.36 -6.42
CA GLY A 125 10.41 -5.23 -7.87
C GLY A 125 8.98 -5.22 -8.43
N ARG A 126 8.86 -4.73 -9.67
CA ARG A 126 7.61 -4.81 -10.43
C ARG A 126 7.22 -6.27 -10.65
N LEU A 127 5.91 -6.52 -10.69
CA LEU A 127 5.38 -7.82 -11.02
C LEU A 127 5.07 -7.91 -12.52
N ALA A 128 5.38 -9.04 -13.13
CA ALA A 128 4.94 -9.40 -14.47
C ALA A 128 3.71 -10.30 -14.33
N PHE A 129 2.64 -9.98 -15.05
CA PHE A 129 1.36 -10.68 -14.96
C PHE A 129 1.17 -11.60 -16.15
N GLU A 130 0.73 -12.83 -15.88
CA GLU A 130 0.48 -13.86 -16.89
C GLU A 130 -0.82 -14.62 -16.56
N ARG A 131 -1.52 -15.10 -17.58
CA ARG A 131 -2.69 -15.97 -17.36
C ARG A 131 -2.21 -17.39 -17.08
N GLY A 132 -2.47 -17.88 -15.87
CA GLY A 132 -2.28 -19.27 -15.46
C GLY A 132 -3.57 -20.10 -15.52
N PRO A 133 -3.51 -21.40 -15.20
CA PRO A 133 -4.66 -22.31 -15.25
C PRO A 133 -5.79 -21.95 -14.27
N SER A 134 -5.46 -21.36 -13.13
CA SER A 134 -6.38 -20.97 -12.06
C SER A 134 -6.74 -19.48 -12.06
N GLY A 135 -6.25 -18.71 -13.04
CA GLY A 135 -6.46 -17.27 -13.11
C GLY A 135 -5.17 -16.49 -13.35
N LEU A 136 -5.19 -15.21 -12.96
CA LEU A 136 -4.06 -14.32 -13.15
C LEU A 136 -2.97 -14.62 -12.12
N VAL A 137 -1.75 -14.88 -12.61
CA VAL A 137 -0.56 -15.16 -11.80
C VAL A 137 0.40 -14.00 -11.93
N ALA A 138 1.12 -13.66 -10.85
CA ALA A 138 2.17 -12.66 -10.90
C ALA A 138 3.55 -13.24 -10.58
N ARG A 139 4.52 -12.92 -11.43
CA ARG A 139 5.94 -13.26 -11.26
C ARG A 139 6.74 -12.03 -10.87
N CYS A 140 7.80 -12.23 -10.10
CA CYS A 140 8.75 -11.15 -9.85
C CYS A 140 9.54 -10.84 -11.12
N GLY A 141 9.47 -9.60 -11.63
CA GLY A 141 10.21 -9.20 -12.83
C GLY A 141 11.73 -9.13 -12.67
N LEU A 142 12.22 -9.12 -11.42
CA LEU A 142 13.66 -9.22 -11.10
C LEU A 142 14.11 -10.66 -10.83
N SER A 143 13.21 -11.64 -10.94
CA SER A 143 13.48 -13.05 -10.66
C SER A 143 14.14 -13.31 -9.30
N CYS A 144 13.91 -12.43 -8.32
CA CYS A 144 14.54 -12.51 -6.99
C CYS A 144 14.05 -13.67 -6.13
N ALA A 145 13.06 -14.43 -6.62
CA ALA A 145 12.43 -15.49 -5.88
C ALA A 145 11.92 -16.61 -6.80
N HIS A 146 12.00 -17.84 -6.32
CA HIS A 146 11.95 -19.08 -7.11
C HIS A 146 10.54 -19.45 -7.62
N GLY A 147 10.01 -18.70 -8.60
CA GLY A 147 8.90 -19.19 -9.43
C GLY A 147 7.58 -19.49 -8.70
N GLY A 148 7.25 -18.76 -7.64
CA GLY A 148 5.92 -18.74 -7.01
C GLY A 148 5.03 -17.60 -7.51
N ASP A 149 3.71 -17.74 -7.39
CA ASP A 149 2.76 -16.64 -7.60
C ASP A 149 2.88 -15.61 -6.47
N ARG A 150 3.25 -14.38 -6.85
CA ARG A 150 3.42 -13.28 -5.90
C ARG A 150 2.09 -12.66 -5.47
N LEU A 151 1.01 -12.82 -6.23
CA LEU A 151 -0.31 -12.35 -5.79
C LEU A 151 -0.82 -13.19 -4.62
N ASP A 152 -0.70 -14.51 -4.71
CA ASP A 152 -1.09 -15.41 -3.61
C ASP A 152 -0.28 -15.14 -2.35
N GLU A 153 1.01 -14.86 -2.50
CA GLU A 153 1.84 -14.46 -1.37
C GLU A 153 1.42 -13.12 -0.76
N ILE A 154 1.08 -12.12 -1.58
CA ILE A 154 0.55 -10.83 -1.11
C ILE A 154 -0.77 -11.04 -0.36
N ARG A 155 -1.69 -11.85 -0.90
CA ARG A 155 -2.95 -12.21 -0.24
C ARG A 155 -2.70 -12.89 1.10
N GLY A 156 -1.77 -13.83 1.16
CA GLY A 156 -1.34 -14.49 2.40
C GLY A 156 -0.80 -13.50 3.45
N LEU A 157 0.03 -12.54 3.02
CA LEU A 157 0.53 -11.48 3.91
C LEU A 157 -0.58 -10.57 4.44
N VAL A 158 -1.54 -10.21 3.58
CA VAL A 158 -2.70 -9.40 3.97
C VAL A 158 -3.60 -10.16 4.96
N ALA A 159 -3.91 -11.42 4.67
CA ALA A 159 -4.70 -12.28 5.55
C ALA A 159 -4.03 -12.46 6.92
N SER A 160 -2.73 -12.79 6.95
CA SER A 160 -1.96 -12.95 8.19
C SER A 160 -1.87 -11.66 9.00
N LEU A 161 -1.68 -10.51 8.33
CA LEU A 161 -1.70 -9.21 8.99
C LEU A 161 -3.09 -8.93 9.58
N HIS A 162 -4.16 -9.23 8.85
CA HIS A 162 -5.53 -9.02 9.32
C HIS A 162 -5.84 -9.91 10.53
N GLU A 163 -5.51 -11.19 10.49
CA GLU A 163 -5.70 -12.15 11.59
C GLU A 163 -5.05 -11.64 12.87
N ARG A 164 -3.77 -11.26 12.81
CA ARG A 164 -3.04 -10.77 13.99
C ARG A 164 -3.50 -9.38 14.42
N ALA A 165 -3.93 -8.53 13.48
CA ALA A 165 -4.41 -7.19 13.79
C ALA A 165 -5.83 -7.22 14.34
N PHE A 166 -6.66 -8.20 14.00
CA PHE A 166 -8.07 -8.27 14.39
C PHE A 166 -8.46 -9.72 14.76
N PRO A 167 -7.89 -10.29 15.83
CA PRO A 167 -8.06 -11.71 16.19
C PRO A 167 -9.49 -12.08 16.58
N ASP A 168 -10.32 -11.10 16.97
CA ASP A 168 -11.71 -11.31 17.37
C ASP A 168 -12.67 -11.40 16.17
N GLU A 169 -12.15 -11.34 14.94
CA GLU A 169 -12.94 -11.34 13.72
C GLU A 169 -12.47 -12.42 12.75
N PRO A 170 -13.37 -13.01 11.94
CA PRO A 170 -12.98 -14.02 10.96
C PRO A 170 -11.89 -13.49 10.03
N THR A 171 -10.82 -14.26 9.82
CA THR A 171 -9.78 -13.94 8.84
C THR A 171 -10.38 -14.05 7.43
N PRO A 172 -10.17 -13.06 6.55
CA PRO A 172 -10.62 -13.17 5.16
C PRO A 172 -9.90 -14.34 4.47
N PRO A 173 -10.60 -15.20 3.72
CA PRO A 173 -9.93 -16.19 2.89
C PRO A 173 -9.10 -15.47 1.82
N THR A 174 -7.96 -16.05 1.45
CA THR A 174 -7.00 -15.41 0.53
C THR A 174 -7.61 -15.12 -0.84
N ASP A 175 -8.53 -15.96 -1.30
CA ASP A 175 -9.11 -15.89 -2.64
C ASP A 175 -10.10 -14.72 -2.79
N ASP A 176 -10.67 -14.25 -1.67
CA ASP A 176 -11.59 -13.10 -1.63
C ASP A 176 -10.84 -11.76 -1.53
N LEU A 177 -9.52 -11.78 -1.32
CA LEU A 177 -8.73 -10.57 -1.20
C LEU A 177 -8.45 -9.93 -2.57
N HIS A 178 -9.09 -8.78 -2.79
CA HIS A 178 -8.89 -7.95 -3.96
C HIS A 178 -7.54 -7.20 -3.86
N VAL A 179 -6.57 -7.63 -4.66
CA VAL A 179 -5.22 -7.02 -4.75
C VAL A 179 -4.93 -6.45 -6.14
N LEU A 180 -5.89 -6.55 -7.06
CA LEU A 180 -5.88 -6.03 -8.44
C LEU A 180 -7.25 -5.49 -8.82
#